data_AF-A0A1G5R341-F1
#
_entry.id   AF-A0A1G5R341-F1
#
_cell.length_a   1.000
_cell.length_b   1.000
_cell.length_c   1.000
_cell.angle_alpha   90.00
_cell.angle_beta   90.00
_cell.angle_gamma   90.00
#
_symmetry.space_group_name_H-M   'P 1'
#
loop_
_entity.id
_entity.type
_entity.pdbx_description
1 polymer ?
#
loop_
_entity_poly.entity_id
_entity_poly.type
_entity_poly.pdbx_seq_one_letter_code
_entity_poly.pdbx_strand_id
1 'polypeptide(L)'
;MHNPANWIDPFGLNPLRLPAPTSLDPWGNGAKLESTVVPKGGVTVEMAMSPGQIKPGGWATLDHIPNVDYVRNQLAVIPEFKPEISHVQKFHVPEGIRIQTGPVGPQTSGGKIYSGGGTQIQILNYEDRAKLKPIDEPRRIYSKKCGG
;
A
#
# COMPACT_ATOMS: atom_id res chain seq x y z
N MET A 1 38.83 5.85 -41.66
CA MET A 1 39.57 6.21 -40.43
C MET A 1 38.72 7.26 -39.73
N HIS A 2 38.06 7.07 -38.59
CA HIS A 2 38.27 6.22 -37.43
C HIS A 2 36.95 5.56 -37.00
N ASN A 3 37.02 4.26 -36.71
CA ASN A 3 36.12 3.58 -35.78
C ASN A 3 36.88 3.51 -34.45
N PRO A 4 36.21 3.68 -33.30
CA PRO A 4 36.38 2.60 -32.35
C PRO A 4 35.07 2.17 -31.65
N ALA A 5 34.96 0.85 -31.59
CA ALA A 5 34.34 0.06 -30.53
C ALA A 5 32.81 0.09 -30.43
N ASN A 6 32.18 -0.57 -31.40
CA ASN A 6 30.95 -1.31 -31.17
C ASN A 6 31.26 -2.48 -30.20
N TRP A 7 31.16 -2.24 -28.90
CA TRP A 7 31.27 -3.28 -27.87
C TRP A 7 29.86 -3.77 -27.55
N ILE A 8 29.45 -4.87 -28.22
CA ILE A 8 28.29 -5.63 -27.81
C ILE A 8 28.73 -6.45 -26.60
N ASP A 9 28.19 -6.09 -25.42
CA ASP A 9 28.32 -6.86 -24.20
C ASP A 9 27.53 -8.19 -24.35
N PRO A 10 28.17 -9.37 -24.31
CA PRO A 10 27.50 -10.66 -24.47
C PRO A 10 26.75 -11.13 -23.21
N PHE A 11 26.70 -10.33 -22.14
CA PHE A 11 26.02 -10.61 -20.88
C PHE A 11 24.96 -9.58 -20.47
N GLY A 12 24.68 -8.56 -21.28
CA GLY A 12 23.49 -7.72 -21.13
C GLY A 12 23.39 -6.93 -19.81
N LEU A 13 24.50 -6.69 -19.13
CA LEU A 13 24.53 -5.93 -17.88
C LEU A 13 24.76 -4.44 -18.16
N ASN A 14 23.71 -3.75 -18.61
CA ASN A 14 23.69 -2.29 -18.64
C ASN A 14 23.22 -1.80 -17.25
N PRO A 15 24.12 -1.41 -16.31
CA PRO A 15 23.76 -1.29 -14.89
C PRO A 15 23.08 0.03 -14.52
N LEU A 16 22.70 0.87 -15.49
CA LEU A 16 22.11 2.18 -15.25
C LEU A 16 20.81 2.43 -16.02
N ARG A 17 20.15 1.37 -16.48
CA ARG A 17 18.73 1.46 -16.85
C ARG A 17 17.92 0.95 -15.68
N LEU A 18 17.63 1.84 -14.72
CA LEU A 18 16.56 1.56 -13.77
C LEU A 18 15.33 1.22 -14.61
N PRO A 19 14.67 0.06 -14.42
CA PRO A 19 13.38 -0.16 -15.04
C PRO A 19 12.51 1.05 -14.70
N ALA A 20 11.83 1.62 -15.70
CA ALA A 20 10.84 2.66 -15.44
C ALA A 20 9.96 2.16 -14.29
N PRO A 21 9.72 2.96 -13.24
CA PRO A 21 8.98 2.48 -12.08
C PRO A 21 7.66 1.90 -12.59
N THR A 22 7.52 0.59 -12.47
CA THR A 22 6.24 -0.11 -12.62
C THR A 22 5.31 0.21 -11.44
N SER A 23 5.75 1.11 -10.55
CA SER A 23 5.00 1.61 -9.42
C SER A 23 3.76 2.32 -9.93
N LEU A 24 2.68 1.56 -9.92
CA LEU A 24 1.32 2.08 -9.86
C LEU A 24 1.28 3.29 -8.91
N ASP A 25 0.68 4.39 -9.37
CA ASP A 25 0.54 5.62 -8.58
C ASP A 25 -0.51 5.37 -7.48
N PRO A 26 -0.10 5.28 -6.20
CA PRO A 26 -1.01 4.91 -5.12
C PRO A 26 -1.93 6.07 -4.70
N TRP A 27 -1.63 7.30 -5.12
CA TRP A 27 -2.36 8.51 -4.70
C TRP A 27 -3.23 9.07 -5.81
N GLY A 28 -2.86 8.80 -7.07
CA GLY A 28 -3.53 9.33 -8.24
C GLY A 28 -3.03 10.74 -8.60
N ASN A 29 -3.22 11.10 -9.87
CA ASN A 29 -2.69 12.35 -10.40
C ASN A 29 -3.29 13.58 -9.67
N GLY A 30 -2.42 14.47 -9.19
CA GLY A 30 -2.81 15.74 -8.56
C GLY A 30 -3.33 15.62 -7.12
N ALA A 31 -3.18 14.46 -6.49
CA ALA A 31 -3.59 14.27 -5.10
C ALA A 31 -2.85 15.23 -4.16
N LYS A 32 -3.60 15.88 -3.26
CA LYS A 32 -3.02 16.65 -2.16
C LYS A 32 -2.61 15.70 -1.06
N LEU A 33 -1.31 15.60 -0.84
CA LEU A 33 -0.72 14.74 0.18
C LEU A 33 -0.30 15.57 1.37
N GLU A 34 -0.62 15.09 2.57
CA GLU A 34 -0.16 15.67 3.81
C GLU A 34 0.96 14.81 4.37
N SER A 35 2.18 15.35 4.44
CA SER A 35 3.27 14.70 5.17
C SER A 35 3.33 15.27 6.58
N THR A 36 3.16 14.41 7.57
CA THR A 36 3.18 14.81 8.98
C THR A 36 3.97 13.82 9.82
N VAL A 37 4.32 14.25 11.02
CA VAL A 37 4.86 13.39 12.07
C VAL A 37 3.70 12.98 12.96
N VAL A 38 3.61 11.70 13.29
CA VAL A 38 2.55 11.20 14.17
C VAL A 38 2.60 11.96 15.50
N PRO A 39 1.48 12.57 15.93
CA PRO A 39 1.43 13.44 17.10
C PRO A 39 1.63 12.66 18.41
N LYS A 40 1.76 13.42 19.50
CA LYS A 40 1.90 12.87 20.85
C LYS A 40 0.74 11.93 21.17
N GLY A 41 1.06 10.75 21.70
CA GLY A 41 0.07 9.72 22.01
C GLY A 41 -0.24 8.76 20.85
N GLY A 42 0.41 8.92 19.70
CA GLY A 42 0.30 8.01 18.56
C GLY A 42 -1.05 8.09 17.83
N VAL A 43 -1.24 7.20 16.86
CA VAL A 43 -2.50 7.07 16.12
C VAL A 43 -2.87 5.60 15.93
N THR A 44 -4.16 5.30 15.95
CA THR A 44 -4.68 3.97 15.65
C THR A 44 -5.11 3.91 14.20
N VAL A 45 -4.66 2.89 13.48
CA VAL A 45 -4.98 2.68 12.06
C VAL A 45 -5.49 1.25 11.84
N GLU A 46 -6.36 1.07 10.85
CA GLU A 46 -6.76 -0.25 10.35
C GLU A 46 -5.91 -0.65 9.14
N MET A 47 -5.47 -1.90 9.11
CA MET A 47 -4.69 -2.46 8.01
C MET A 47 -5.31 -3.77 7.53
N ALA A 48 -5.52 -3.89 6.22
CA ALA A 48 -5.98 -5.13 5.60
C ALA A 48 -4.83 -6.14 5.45
N MET A 49 -5.05 -7.38 5.89
CA MET A 49 -4.01 -8.40 6.05
C MET A 49 -4.29 -9.66 5.24
N SER A 50 -3.21 -10.32 4.81
CA SER A 50 -3.27 -11.59 4.06
C SER A 50 -3.40 -12.74 5.04
N PRO A 51 -3.90 -13.90 4.60
CA PRO A 51 -3.80 -15.11 5.41
C PRO A 51 -2.36 -15.32 5.89
N GLY A 52 -2.19 -15.56 7.19
CA GLY A 52 -0.88 -15.81 7.81
C GLY A 52 0.08 -14.60 7.89
N GLN A 53 -0.33 -13.39 7.47
CA GLN A 53 0.51 -12.21 7.60
C GLN A 53 0.54 -11.73 9.05
N ILE A 54 1.73 -11.71 9.65
CA ILE A 54 1.96 -11.27 11.03
C ILE A 54 2.56 -9.86 11.07
N LYS A 55 3.40 -9.52 10.07
CA LYS A 55 4.10 -8.22 10.03
C LYS A 55 3.25 -7.14 9.37
N PRO A 56 3.26 -5.90 9.90
CA PRO A 56 2.57 -4.79 9.28
C PRO A 56 3.18 -4.45 7.91
N GLY A 57 2.32 -4.01 7.00
CA GLY A 57 2.70 -3.42 5.71
C GLY A 57 3.06 -1.94 5.85
N GLY A 58 3.27 -1.28 4.70
CA GLY A 58 3.53 0.16 4.63
C GLY A 58 2.30 1.04 4.50
N TRP A 59 1.12 0.44 4.36
CA TRP A 59 -0.13 1.13 4.02
C TRP A 59 -1.22 0.77 5.02
N ALA A 60 -1.95 1.77 5.50
CA ALA A 60 -3.06 1.63 6.44
C ALA A 60 -4.12 2.70 6.16
N THR A 61 -5.19 2.73 6.94
CA THR A 61 -6.22 3.78 6.88
C THR A 61 -6.68 4.16 8.28
N LEU A 62 -7.17 5.39 8.45
CA LEU A 62 -7.89 5.82 9.65
C LEU A 62 -9.37 5.38 9.61
N ASP A 63 -9.85 5.06 8.42
CA ASP A 63 -11.23 4.67 8.21
C ASP A 63 -11.47 3.25 8.70
N HIS A 64 -12.72 2.95 9.06
CA HIS A 64 -13.11 1.58 9.38
C HIS A 64 -13.21 0.76 8.09
N ILE A 65 -12.63 -0.44 8.10
CA ILE A 65 -12.69 -1.42 7.00
C ILE A 65 -13.80 -2.45 7.31
N PRO A 66 -15.00 -2.32 6.73
CA PRO A 66 -16.12 -3.20 7.06
C PRO A 66 -16.03 -4.59 6.39
N ASN A 67 -15.43 -4.68 5.20
CA ASN A 67 -15.45 -5.88 4.37
C ASN A 67 -14.35 -5.85 3.29
N VAL A 68 -14.18 -6.97 2.59
CA VAL A 68 -13.18 -7.09 1.50
C VAL A 68 -13.49 -6.14 0.34
N ASP A 69 -14.77 -5.90 0.03
CA ASP A 69 -15.15 -5.00 -1.06
C ASP A 69 -14.72 -3.56 -0.82
N TYR A 70 -14.71 -3.09 0.43
CA TYR A 70 -14.16 -1.80 0.80
C TYR A 70 -12.66 -1.75 0.50
N VAL A 71 -11.91 -2.77 0.91
CA VAL A 71 -10.45 -2.84 0.67
C VAL A 71 -10.14 -2.84 -0.83
N ARG A 72 -10.93 -3.57 -1.62
CA ARG A 72 -10.76 -3.61 -3.08
C ARG A 72 -11.14 -2.28 -3.73
N ASN A 73 -12.31 -1.74 -3.43
CA ASN A 73 -12.88 -0.65 -4.23
C ASN A 73 -12.56 0.75 -3.69
N GLN A 74 -12.41 0.91 -2.37
CA GLN A 74 -12.13 2.21 -1.73
C GLN A 74 -10.65 2.39 -1.41
N LEU A 75 -9.95 1.30 -1.05
CA LEU A 75 -8.50 1.31 -0.82
C LEU A 75 -7.68 0.79 -2.01
N ALA A 76 -8.35 0.48 -3.13
CA ALA A 76 -7.74 0.08 -4.39
C ALA A 76 -6.66 -1.02 -4.27
N VAL A 77 -6.77 -1.88 -3.26
CA VAL A 77 -5.82 -2.98 -3.07
C VAL A 77 -6.16 -4.08 -4.06
N ILE A 78 -5.46 -4.10 -5.18
CA ILE A 78 -5.72 -5.06 -6.28
C ILE A 78 -5.25 -6.48 -5.94
N PRO A 79 -5.79 -7.52 -6.61
CA PRO A 79 -5.38 -8.91 -6.42
C PRO A 79 -3.87 -9.16 -6.59
N GLU A 80 -3.17 -8.40 -7.43
CA GLU A 80 -1.73 -8.52 -7.67
C GLU A 80 -0.92 -8.06 -6.45
N PHE A 81 -1.41 -7.09 -5.68
CA PHE A 81 -0.80 -6.68 -4.42
C PHE A 81 -1.10 -7.68 -3.31
N LYS A 82 -2.34 -8.16 -3.30
CA LYS A 82 -2.88 -9.03 -2.27
C LYS A 82 -3.88 -10.00 -2.92
N PRO A 83 -3.47 -11.23 -3.24
CA PRO A 83 -4.37 -12.19 -3.86
C PRO A 83 -5.58 -12.46 -2.97
N GLU A 84 -5.33 -12.55 -1.66
CA GLU A 84 -6.35 -12.77 -0.64
C GLU A 84 -6.24 -11.76 0.50
N ILE A 85 -7.40 -11.31 0.97
CA ILE A 85 -7.59 -10.46 2.14
C ILE A 85 -8.44 -11.26 3.13
N SER A 86 -7.92 -11.48 4.33
CA SER A 86 -8.54 -12.39 5.31
C SER A 86 -9.08 -11.67 6.55
N HIS A 87 -8.36 -10.66 7.01
CA HIS A 87 -8.68 -9.97 8.24
C HIS A 87 -8.15 -8.54 8.21
N VAL A 88 -8.62 -7.77 9.18
CA VAL A 88 -8.14 -6.43 9.49
C VAL A 88 -7.46 -6.49 10.84
N GLN A 89 -6.25 -5.95 10.91
CA GLN A 89 -5.54 -5.74 12.17
C GLN A 89 -5.50 -4.23 12.45
N LYS A 90 -5.87 -3.85 13.67
CA LYS A 90 -5.61 -2.50 14.15
C LYS A 90 -4.16 -2.41 14.62
N PHE A 91 -3.48 -1.32 14.28
CA PHE A 91 -2.14 -1.06 14.75
C PHE A 91 -2.07 0.32 15.42
N HIS A 92 -1.32 0.38 16.51
CA HIS A 92 -0.85 1.63 17.08
C HIS A 92 0.41 2.06 16.35
N VAL A 93 0.35 3.20 15.67
CA VAL A 93 1.53 3.88 15.13
C VAL A 93 2.02 4.85 16.23
N PRO A 94 3.21 4.62 16.81
CA PRO A 94 3.71 5.50 17.87
C PRO A 94 4.04 6.90 17.36
N GLU A 95 4.10 7.84 18.31
CA GLU A 95 4.53 9.22 18.06
C GLU A 95 5.92 9.28 17.39
N GLY A 96 6.17 10.34 16.62
CA GLY A 96 7.47 10.58 16.00
C GLY A 96 7.71 9.86 14.67
N ILE A 97 6.86 8.90 14.27
CA ILE A 97 6.94 8.27 12.95
C ILE A 97 6.48 9.25 11.87
N ARG A 98 7.22 9.31 10.75
CA ARG A 98 6.81 10.12 9.61
C ARG A 98 5.82 9.36 8.73
N ILE A 99 4.66 9.95 8.51
CA ILE A 99 3.60 9.41 7.68
C ILE A 99 3.24 10.37 6.55
N GLN A 100 2.62 9.81 5.53
CA GLN A 100 1.96 10.57 4.47
C GLN A 100 0.51 10.12 4.38
N THR A 101 -0.41 11.08 4.30
CA THR A 101 -1.85 10.82 4.23
C THR A 101 -2.43 11.48 2.99
N GLY A 102 -3.45 10.85 2.41
CA GLY A 102 -4.11 11.35 1.21
C GLY A 102 -5.18 10.39 0.69
N PRO A 103 -5.89 10.79 -0.39
CA PRO A 103 -6.84 9.92 -1.05
C PRO A 103 -6.13 8.76 -1.76
N VAL A 104 -6.77 7.61 -1.79
CA VAL A 104 -6.31 6.45 -2.56
C VAL A 104 -6.56 6.72 -4.04
N GLY A 105 -5.53 6.58 -4.86
CA GLY A 105 -5.62 6.66 -6.32
C GLY A 105 -6.23 5.40 -6.95
N PRO A 106 -6.87 5.52 -8.12
CA PRO A 106 -7.45 4.37 -8.82
C PRO A 106 -6.36 3.39 -9.28
N GLN A 107 -6.66 2.09 -9.19
CA GLN A 107 -5.79 1.01 -9.66
C GLN A 107 -6.50 0.18 -10.73
N THR A 108 -5.74 -0.41 -11.65
CA THR A 108 -6.29 -1.29 -12.70
C THR A 108 -5.65 -2.66 -12.63
N SER A 109 -6.48 -3.71 -12.63
CA SER A 109 -6.06 -5.10 -12.58
C SER A 109 -7.00 -5.96 -13.40
N GLY A 110 -6.45 -6.79 -14.28
CA GLY A 110 -7.23 -7.69 -15.14
C GLY A 110 -8.33 -7.00 -15.96
N GLY A 111 -8.13 -5.74 -16.35
CA GLY A 111 -9.13 -4.94 -17.07
C GLY A 111 -10.25 -4.34 -16.19
N LYS A 112 -10.24 -4.59 -14.88
CA LYS A 112 -11.14 -3.96 -13.90
C LYS A 112 -10.46 -2.75 -13.26
N ILE A 113 -11.20 -1.64 -13.18
CA ILE A 113 -10.80 -0.45 -12.43
C ILE A 113 -11.30 -0.57 -10.98
N TYR A 114 -10.39 -0.34 -10.05
CA TYR A 114 -10.63 -0.19 -8.63
C TYR A 114 -10.46 1.28 -8.29
N SER A 115 -11.57 2.00 -8.17
CA SER A 115 -11.59 3.47 -8.20
C SER A 115 -10.79 4.15 -7.09
N GLY A 116 -10.61 3.48 -5.94
CA GLY A 116 -10.01 4.11 -4.77
C GLY A 116 -10.96 5.15 -4.17
N GLY A 117 -10.40 6.27 -3.73
CA GLY A 117 -11.12 7.40 -3.16
C GLY A 117 -11.30 7.37 -1.63
N GLY A 118 -10.99 6.26 -0.97
CA GLY A 118 -10.86 6.22 0.49
C GLY A 118 -9.62 6.97 0.98
N THR A 119 -9.46 7.11 2.30
CA THR A 119 -8.24 7.69 2.87
C THR A 119 -7.21 6.59 3.07
N GLN A 120 -5.94 6.86 2.74
CA GLN A 120 -4.84 5.98 3.10
C GLN A 120 -3.71 6.75 3.79
N ILE A 121 -2.99 6.02 4.63
CA ILE A 121 -1.77 6.43 5.29
C ILE A 121 -0.64 5.55 4.80
N GLN A 122 0.48 6.18 4.43
CA GLN A 122 1.76 5.53 4.16
C GLN A 122 2.73 5.75 5.32
N ILE A 123 3.32 4.66 5.80
CA ILE A 123 4.48 4.69 6.71
C ILE A 123 5.72 4.82 5.85
N LEU A 124 6.34 6.01 5.86
CA LEU A 124 7.37 6.38 4.89
C LEU A 124 8.65 5.57 5.05
N ASN A 125 9.14 5.42 6.29
CA ASN A 125 10.34 4.65 6.56
C ASN A 125 10.00 3.18 6.75
N TYR A 126 10.74 2.30 6.07
CA TYR A 126 10.54 0.86 6.18
C TYR A 126 10.79 0.35 7.61
N GLU A 127 11.83 0.85 8.27
CA GLU A 127 12.21 0.44 9.64
C GLU A 127 11.16 0.79 10.68
N ASP A 128 10.42 1.89 10.47
CA ASP A 128 9.37 2.32 11.38
C ASP A 128 8.18 1.34 11.42
N ARG A 129 8.01 0.51 10.39
CA ARG A 129 6.95 -0.51 10.35
C ARG A 129 7.10 -1.53 11.47
N ALA A 130 8.33 -1.86 11.89
CA ALA A 130 8.57 -2.78 13.00
C ALA A 130 8.15 -2.21 14.36
N LYS A 131 7.94 -0.89 14.46
CA LYS A 131 7.51 -0.21 15.69
C LYS A 131 5.99 -0.22 15.88
N LEU A 132 5.23 -0.57 14.84
CA LEU A 132 3.78 -0.68 14.93
C LEU A 132 3.39 -1.84 15.83
N LYS A 133 2.51 -1.57 16.79
CA LYS A 133 2.03 -2.58 17.74
C LYS A 133 0.59 -2.95 17.41
N PRO A 134 0.25 -4.25 17.23
CA PRO A 134 -1.14 -4.64 17.04
C PRO A 134 -1.96 -4.24 18.26
N ILE A 135 -3.14 -3.69 18.02
CA ILE A 135 -4.17 -3.41 19.02
C ILE A 135 -5.28 -4.43 18.80
N ASP A 136 -5.64 -5.15 19.86
CA ASP A 136 -6.67 -6.19 19.86
C ASP A 136 -6.40 -7.37 18.90
N GLU A 137 -7.29 -8.35 18.99
CA GLU A 137 -7.28 -9.50 18.10
C GLU A 137 -7.68 -9.12 16.66
N PRO A 138 -7.08 -9.76 15.64
CA PRO A 138 -7.44 -9.49 14.26
C PRO A 138 -8.89 -9.86 13.94
N ARG A 139 -9.59 -8.94 13.27
CA ARG A 139 -11.00 -9.10 12.90
C ARG A 139 -11.13 -9.66 11.50
N ARG A 140 -11.75 -10.84 11.36
CA ARG A 140 -12.04 -11.41 10.04
C ARG A 140 -12.98 -10.53 9.24
N ILE A 141 -12.72 -10.41 7.95
CA ILE A 141 -13.58 -9.71 7.00
C ILE A 141 -13.83 -10.61 5.79
N TYR A 142 -14.99 -10.42 5.17
CA TYR A 142 -15.44 -11.19 4.03
C TYR A 142 -15.91 -10.24 2.94
N SER A 143 -16.00 -10.71 1.69
CA SER A 143 -16.77 -9.98 0.69
C SER A 143 -18.25 -9.96 1.11
N LYS A 144 -18.97 -8.87 0.83
CA LYS A 144 -20.42 -8.88 0.95
C LYS A 144 -20.92 -10.01 0.06
N LYS A 145 -21.73 -10.91 0.61
CA LYS A 145 -22.52 -11.81 -0.23
C LYS A 145 -23.40 -10.91 -1.08
N CYS A 146 -23.30 -11.02 -2.41
CA CYS A 146 -24.36 -10.51 -3.27
C CYS A 146 -25.65 -11.16 -2.77
N GLY A 147 -26.57 -10.35 -2.23
CA GLY A 147 -27.93 -10.80 -2.02
C GLY A 147 -28.48 -11.19 -3.38
N GLY A 148 -28.98 -12.42 -3.48
CA GLY A 148 -29.70 -12.90 -4.66
C GLY A 148 -31.05 -12.20 -4.82
#